data_AF-A0A6G2PSL6-F1
#
_entry.id   AF-A0A6G2PSL6-F1
#
_cell.length_a   1.000
_cell.length_b   1.000
_cell.length_c   1.000
_cell.angle_alpha   90.00
_cell.angle_beta   90.00
_cell.angle_gamma   90.00
#
_symmetry.space_group_name_H-M   'P 1'
#
loop_
_entity.id
_entity.type
_entity.pdbx_description
1 polymer ?
#
loop_
_entity_poly.entity_id
_entity_poly.type
_entity_poly.pdbx_seq_one_letter_code
_entity_poly.pdbx_strand_id
1 'polypeptide(L)'
;MTQAPTPTADTVRQLVRSLLKEGPEGDGPDVRPVREGHAYTWWVGTRQVLRLAPDRAASTRRRRELRLRALVRPHVPVAVPVSVAHADWAP
;
A
#
# COMPACT_ATOMS: atom_id res chain seq x y z
N MET A 1 20.21 -8.96 -3.28
CA MET A 1 19.11 -9.75 -2.70
C MET A 1 18.83 -9.20 -1.31
N THR A 2 18.20 -8.03 -1.22
CA THR A 2 17.94 -7.40 0.08
C THR A 2 16.43 -7.31 0.24
N GLN A 3 15.90 -8.12 1.15
CA GLN A 3 14.50 -8.09 1.53
C GLN A 3 14.35 -7.07 2.66
N ALA A 4 13.37 -6.18 2.55
CA ALA A 4 12.99 -5.29 3.63
C ALA A 4 12.49 -6.10 4.83
N PRO A 5 12.80 -5.71 6.09
CA PRO A 5 12.17 -6.28 7.27
C PRO A 5 10.65 -6.32 7.14
N THR A 6 10.05 -7.31 7.79
CA THR A 6 8.60 -7.43 7.88
C THR A 6 8.03 -6.19 8.58
N PRO A 7 7.16 -5.40 7.92
CA PRO A 7 6.61 -4.20 8.52
C PRO A 7 5.71 -4.56 9.70
N THR A 8 5.77 -3.76 10.77
CA THR A 8 4.85 -3.86 11.90
C THR A 8 3.65 -2.94 11.71
N ALA A 9 2.60 -3.13 12.50
CA ALA A 9 1.43 -2.25 12.47
C ALA A 9 1.82 -0.77 12.73
N ASP A 10 2.77 -0.53 13.64
CA ASP A 10 3.23 0.83 13.98
C ASP A 10 4.00 1.49 12.84
N THR A 11 4.89 0.75 12.17
CA THR A 11 5.56 1.23 10.96
C THR A 11 4.54 1.59 9.87
N VAL A 12 3.52 0.74 9.69
CA VAL A 12 2.47 1.01 8.70
C VAL A 12 1.65 2.24 9.06
N ARG A 13 1.25 2.41 10.32
CA ARG A 13 0.54 3.63 10.78
C ARG A 13 1.36 4.89 10.51
N GLN A 14 2.67 4.85 10.77
CA GLN A 14 3.57 5.98 10.49
C GLN A 14 3.64 6.30 8.99
N LEU A 15 3.76 5.28 8.14
CA LEU A 15 3.77 5.45 6.68
C LEU A 15 2.43 6.00 6.15
N VAL A 16 1.31 5.51 6.66
CA VAL A 16 -0.02 5.99 6.23
C VAL A 16 -0.19 7.46 6.59
N ARG A 17 0.23 7.88 7.79
CA ARG A 17 0.20 9.29 8.22
C ARG A 17 1.10 10.19 7.37
N SER A 18 2.23 9.69 6.86
CA SER A 18 3.09 10.49 5.98
C SER A 18 2.54 10.60 4.55
N LEU A 19 1.80 9.60 4.08
CA LEU A 19 1.21 9.52 2.74
C LEU A 19 -0.11 10.28 2.61
N LEU A 20 -0.99 10.13 3.60
CA LEU A 20 -2.28 10.81 3.65
C LEU A 20 -2.06 12.09 4.46
N LYS A 21 -2.07 13.25 3.80
CA LYS A 21 -1.94 14.58 4.44
C LYS A 21 -3.14 14.93 5.35
N GLU A 22 -3.72 13.96 6.05
CA GLU A 22 -4.75 14.20 7.05
C GLU A 22 -4.07 14.63 8.35
N GLY A 23 -4.58 15.75 8.91
CA GLY A 23 -4.00 16.47 10.03
C GLY A 23 -3.95 15.68 11.35
N PRO A 24 -3.30 16.25 12.37
CA PRO A 24 -2.81 15.56 13.56
C PRO A 24 -3.87 15.24 14.64
N GLU A 25 -5.16 15.12 14.32
CA GLU A 25 -6.20 14.93 15.33
C GLU A 25 -6.78 13.50 15.30
N GLY A 26 -6.15 12.60 16.07
CA GLY A 26 -6.64 11.24 16.36
C GLY A 26 -5.56 10.14 16.32
N ASP A 27 -5.93 8.91 16.71
CA ASP A 27 -5.04 7.73 16.75
C ASP A 27 -4.50 7.28 15.37
N GLY A 28 -4.87 7.96 14.29
CA GLY A 28 -4.61 7.57 12.91
C GLY A 28 -5.59 6.50 12.41
N PRO A 29 -5.56 6.17 11.11
CA PRO A 29 -6.46 5.16 10.56
C PRO A 29 -6.18 3.79 11.16
N ASP A 30 -7.24 2.98 11.35
CA ASP A 30 -7.10 1.58 11.75
C ASP A 30 -6.28 0.81 10.69
N VAL A 31 -5.31 0.03 11.14
CA VAL A 31 -4.37 -0.69 10.29
C VAL A 31 -4.32 -2.15 10.71
N ARG A 32 -4.63 -3.04 9.76
CA ARG A 32 -4.74 -4.48 10.02
C ARG A 32 -4.10 -5.29 8.89
N PRO A 33 -3.39 -6.39 9.16
CA PRO A 33 -2.94 -7.29 8.10
C PRO A 33 -4.14 -7.81 7.29
N VAL A 34 -4.00 -7.92 5.96
CA VAL A 34 -5.11 -8.44 5.13
C VAL A 34 -5.38 -9.91 5.40
N ARG A 35 -4.32 -10.69 5.57
CA ARG A 35 -4.35 -12.12 5.88
C ARG A 35 -2.97 -12.57 6.39
N GLU A 36 -2.94 -13.62 7.20
CA GLU A 36 -1.71 -14.32 7.55
C GLU A 36 -0.94 -14.75 6.28
N GLY A 37 0.39 -14.62 6.31
CA GLY A 37 1.27 -14.84 5.13
C GLY A 37 1.35 -13.67 4.14
N HIS A 38 0.53 -12.63 4.30
CA HIS A 38 0.58 -11.41 3.47
C HIS A 38 1.18 -10.24 4.25
N ALA A 39 2.38 -10.43 4.79
CA ALA A 39 3.05 -9.51 5.71
C ALA A 39 3.23 -8.07 5.18
N TYR A 40 3.17 -7.88 3.87
CA TYR A 40 3.34 -6.58 3.22
C TYR A 40 2.06 -6.01 2.60
N THR A 41 0.88 -6.53 2.98
CA THR A 41 -0.43 -6.03 2.52
C THR A 41 -1.34 -5.77 3.71
N TRP A 42 -1.83 -4.54 3.81
CA TRP A 42 -2.53 -4.04 5.00
C TRP A 42 -3.85 -3.37 4.61
N TRP A 43 -4.91 -3.65 5.35
CA TRP A 43 -6.10 -2.80 5.38
C TRP A 43 -5.78 -1.49 6.08
N VAL A 44 -6.29 -0.39 5.52
CA VAL A 44 -6.20 0.96 6.09
C VAL A 44 -7.61 1.53 6.15
N GLY A 45 -8.07 1.82 7.36
CA GLY A 45 -9.46 2.15 7.63
C GLY A 45 -10.41 1.07 7.10
N THR A 46 -11.51 1.50 6.50
CA THR A 46 -12.59 0.60 6.05
C THR A 46 -12.54 0.24 4.58
N ARG A 47 -11.72 0.92 3.76
CA ARG A 47 -11.80 0.85 2.29
C ARG A 47 -10.47 0.84 1.56
N GLN A 48 -9.36 1.14 2.23
CA GLN A 48 -8.08 1.29 1.56
C GLN A 48 -7.18 0.08 1.81
N VAL A 49 -6.31 -0.21 0.85
CA VAL A 49 -5.29 -1.26 0.95
C VAL A 49 -3.93 -0.66 0.69
N LEU A 50 -3.03 -0.78 1.66
CA LEU A 50 -1.61 -0.46 1.49
C LEU A 50 -0.84 -1.71 1.06
N ARG A 51 0.00 -1.57 0.05
CA ARG A 51 0.90 -2.63 -0.43
C ARG A 51 2.35 -2.14 -0.34
N LEU A 52 3.13 -2.75 0.54
CA LEU A 52 4.57 -2.48 0.76
C LEU A 52 5.46 -3.46 0.00
N ALA A 53 6.44 -2.97 -0.75
CA ALA A 53 7.22 -3.83 -1.63
C ALA A 53 8.38 -4.43 -0.82
N PRO A 54 8.50 -5.77 -0.69
CA PRO A 54 9.55 -6.39 0.10
C PRO A 54 10.93 -6.30 -0.55
N ASP A 55 10.99 -6.13 -1.87
CA ASP A 55 12.21 -6.17 -2.65
C ASP A 55 12.11 -5.30 -3.92
N ARG A 56 13.26 -5.12 -4.58
CA ARG A 56 13.39 -4.30 -5.79
C ARG A 56 12.55 -4.80 -6.97
N ALA A 57 12.38 -6.12 -7.11
CA ALA A 57 11.57 -6.70 -8.18
C ALA A 57 10.09 -6.40 -7.96
N ALA A 58 9.60 -6.57 -6.72
CA ALA A 58 8.26 -6.20 -6.31
C ALA A 58 8.00 -4.70 -6.47
N SER A 59 8.96 -3.84 -6.13
CA SER A 59 8.85 -2.39 -6.35
C SER A 59 8.70 -2.06 -7.83
N THR A 60 9.51 -2.68 -8.69
CA THR A 60 9.44 -2.48 -10.15
C THR A 60 8.12 -2.94 -10.74
N ARG A 61 7.63 -4.12 -10.33
CA ARG A 61 6.33 -4.65 -10.74
C ARG A 61 5.19 -3.70 -10.34
N ARG A 62 5.19 -3.19 -9.11
CA ARG A 62 4.11 -2.32 -8.61
C ARG A 62 4.10 -0.95 -9.25
N ARG A 63 5.26 -0.35 -9.53
CA ARG A 63 5.33 0.92 -10.28
C ARG A 63 4.72 0.78 -11.69
N ARG A 64 4.93 -0.36 -12.35
CA ARG A 64 4.29 -0.67 -13.65
C ARG A 64 2.79 -0.90 -13.50
N GLU A 65 2.38 -1.60 -12.45
CA GLU A 65 0.98 -1.93 -12.15
C GLU A 65 0.09 -0.68 -12.05
N LEU A 66 0.59 0.43 -11.49
CA LEU A 66 -0.14 1.70 -11.42
C LEU A 66 -0.59 2.19 -12.81
N ARG A 67 0.36 2.25 -13.76
CA ARG A 67 0.09 2.70 -15.13
C ARG A 67 -0.77 1.69 -15.89
N LEU A 68 -0.51 0.41 -15.70
CA LEU A 68 -1.29 -0.67 -16.32
C LEU A 68 -2.77 -0.60 -15.90
N ARG A 69 -3.05 -0.45 -14.60
CA ARG A 69 -4.42 -0.33 -14.08
C ARG A 69 -5.16 0.86 -14.66
N ALA A 70 -4.48 2.01 -14.77
CA ALA A 70 -5.05 3.20 -15.38
C ALA A 70 -5.42 2.96 -16.86
N LEU A 71 -4.56 2.26 -17.60
CA LEU A 71 -4.77 1.95 -19.01
C LEU A 71 -5.91 0.95 -19.25
N VAL A 72 -5.98 -0.12 -18.46
CA VAL A 72 -6.94 -1.22 -18.72
C VAL A 72 -8.35 -0.94 -18.20
N ARG A 73 -8.50 -0.05 -17.22
CA ARG A 73 -9.79 0.24 -16.56
C ARG A 73 -10.96 0.55 -17.51
N PRO A 74 -10.82 1.38 -18.58
CA PRO A 74 -11.93 1.61 -19.50
C PRO A 74 -12.24 0.41 -20.42
N HIS A 75 -11.41 -0.63 -20.42
CA HIS A 75 -11.49 -1.75 -21.36
C HIS A 75 -11.91 -3.09 -20.71
N VAL A 76 -12.16 -3.11 -19.40
CA VAL A 76 -12.53 -4.34 -18.69
C VAL A 76 -13.89 -4.18 -17.98
N PRO A 77 -14.76 -5.20 -17.98
CA PRO A 77 -16.09 -5.12 -17.38
C PRO A 77 -16.09 -5.31 -15.86
N VAL A 78 -14.92 -5.28 -15.22
CA VAL A 78 -14.74 -5.48 -13.77
C VAL A 78 -14.09 -4.26 -13.14
N ALA A 79 -14.44 -3.99 -11.89
CA ALA A 79 -13.85 -2.87 -11.15
C ALA A 79 -12.33 -3.09 -10.97
N VAL A 80 -11.54 -2.15 -11.49
CA VAL A 80 -10.08 -2.14 -11.31
C VAL A 80 -9.73 -1.23 -10.13
N PRO A 81 -8.90 -1.69 -9.17
CA PRO A 81 -8.50 -0.85 -8.04
C PRO A 81 -7.80 0.43 -8.48
N VAL A 82 -8.17 1.55 -7.86
CA VAL A 82 -7.56 2.87 -8.07
C VAL A 82 -6.53 3.14 -6.98
N SER A 83 -5.36 3.65 -7.36
CA SER A 83 -4.33 4.05 -6.41
C SER A 83 -4.51 5.52 -6.04
N VAL A 84 -4.79 5.77 -4.76
CA VAL A 84 -4.99 7.13 -4.22
C VAL A 84 -3.69 7.80 -3.78
N ALA A 85 -2.66 7.00 -3.49
CA ALA A 85 -1.34 7.48 -3.08
C ALA A 85 -0.25 6.46 -3.44
N HIS A 86 0.98 6.94 -3.61
CA HIS A 86 2.17 6.11 -3.77
C HIS A 86 3.39 6.86 -3.19
N ALA A 87 4.31 6.10 -2.61
CA ALA A 87 5.57 6.62 -2.09
C ALA A 87 6.60 5.49 -2.07
N ASP A 88 7.85 5.85 -1.87
CA ASP A 88 8.89 4.90 -1.50
C ASP A 88 8.88 4.70 0.02
N TRP A 89 9.17 3.49 0.47
CA TRP A 89 9.38 3.17 1.88
C TRP A 89 10.74 2.51 2.01
N ALA A 90 11.55 3.03 2.94
CA ALA A 90 12.82 2.46 3.32
C ALA A 90 12.72 2.17 4.83
N PRO A 91 12.91 0.91 5.25
CA PRO A 91 12.96 0.55 6.65
C PRO A 91 14.26 1.02 7.30
#